data_AF-A0AA48KD98-F1
#
_entry.id   AF-A0AA48KD98-F1
#
_cell.length_a   1.000
_cell.length_b   1.000
_cell.length_c   1.000
_cell.angle_alpha   90.00
_cell.angle_beta   90.00
_cell.angle_gamma   90.00
#
_symmetry.space_group_name_H-M   'P 1'
#
loop_
_entity.id
_entity.type
_entity.pdbx_description
1 polymer ?
#
loop_
_entity_poly.entity_id
_entity_poly.type
_entity_poly.pdbx_seq_one_letter_code
_entity_poly.pdbx_strand_id
1 'polypeptide(L)'
;MVSPGLLGGTPPKDGLLALGFFVFALLVVQACQRLVEHASQHIEPVERRTGLLRGALYLGFLVWALDMAGYAMYPWARLATVHLGPALLALAAMLVLAQAIFPLFVGTQAVGRAWVGAFGLSGGVLSVHVLAASAFGARPGGVIFPKLLLAFLLSAAIAGGLAMLHRNHRGFRGRSPRTLSWNGKVTAAVLVVLLHRTLCAAIPLHSDPRPMLPDAVSTLVGVAFFAAVVGLDQWLSMRAERARREVFDQAHALLRSSASRTGTQREELSRVAERAEAILAETQFEMHFQPIFSLLPERPGVRFEALLRPRHPDLGPIHPETFFLACDRRGITPMADRIVLESAIRRSRGWARRLPGCRGIAVNVSPRTLLDPDFPEWLAAAREGLPTGWLQLEITEHAMVANRGPLAEVLLRLEALGIQTYLDDFGTGFSSLGVLPAIPVAGIKCDRSLLSGEPQARTGQVILEKLCQMTRELGIATTVEGVETPAELEMIRRFGATSAQGFHLGRPMPAEQVEGWLVSQESSSEG
;
A
#
# COMPACT_ATOMS: atom_id res chain seq x y z
N MET A 1 50.32 -41.41 20.56
CA MET A 1 48.96 -40.81 20.57
C MET A 1 49.05 -39.47 19.89
N VAL A 2 48.59 -39.39 18.63
CA VAL A 2 48.58 -38.16 17.83
C VAL A 2 47.35 -37.35 18.24
N SER A 3 47.55 -36.13 18.74
CA SER A 3 46.44 -35.19 19.00
C SER A 3 45.63 -35.00 17.70
N PRO A 4 44.29 -35.12 17.72
CA PRO A 4 43.48 -34.81 16.56
C PRO A 4 43.64 -33.30 16.29
N GLY A 5 44.29 -32.97 15.17
CA GLY A 5 44.53 -31.59 14.78
C GLY A 5 43.21 -30.86 14.56
N LEU A 6 43.00 -29.77 15.32
CA LEU A 6 41.97 -28.78 15.03
C LEU A 6 42.25 -28.20 13.64
N LEU A 7 41.49 -28.64 12.63
CA LEU A 7 41.49 -28.00 11.32
C LEU A 7 40.84 -26.63 11.46
N GLY A 8 41.66 -25.61 11.77
CA GLY A 8 41.33 -24.22 11.51
C GLY A 8 41.26 -24.02 9.99
N GLY A 9 40.16 -24.42 9.38
CA GLY A 9 40.00 -24.42 7.93
C GLY A 9 40.12 -23.01 7.37
N THR A 10 41.26 -22.69 6.75
CA THR A 10 41.33 -21.59 5.81
C THR A 10 40.34 -21.88 4.68
N PRO A 11 39.54 -20.89 4.24
CA PRO A 11 38.56 -21.09 3.18
C PRO A 11 39.23 -21.58 1.90
N PRO A 12 38.46 -22.20 0.97
CA PRO A 12 39.02 -22.74 -0.25
C PRO A 12 39.86 -21.69 -0.99
N LYS A 13 41.08 -22.06 -1.41
CA LYS A 13 41.89 -21.27 -2.35
C LYS A 13 41.26 -21.26 -3.75
N ASP A 14 40.23 -22.07 -3.98
CA ASP A 14 39.45 -22.18 -5.22
C ASP A 14 38.61 -20.90 -5.44
N GLY A 15 39.21 -19.91 -6.13
CA GLY A 15 38.56 -18.62 -6.40
C GLY A 15 37.19 -18.72 -7.07
N LEU A 16 36.93 -19.79 -7.82
CA LEU A 16 35.67 -20.03 -8.54
C LEU A 16 34.51 -20.38 -7.60
N LEU A 17 34.76 -21.15 -6.54
CA LEU A 17 33.74 -21.48 -5.54
C LEU A 17 33.48 -20.31 -4.59
N ALA A 18 34.52 -19.56 -4.22
CA ALA A 18 34.39 -18.32 -3.46
C ALA A 18 33.53 -17.29 -4.21
N LEU A 19 33.74 -17.16 -5.52
CA LEU A 19 32.93 -16.32 -6.39
C LEU A 19 31.47 -16.82 -6.49
N GLY A 20 31.28 -18.14 -6.65
CA GLY A 20 29.94 -18.74 -6.73
C GLY A 20 29.09 -18.49 -5.47
N PHE A 21 29.68 -18.61 -4.29
CA PHE A 21 28.98 -18.32 -3.04
C PHE A 21 28.69 -16.83 -2.84
N PHE A 22 29.60 -15.95 -3.26
CA PHE A 22 29.35 -14.51 -3.25
C PHE A 22 28.16 -14.15 -4.17
N VAL A 23 28.10 -14.73 -5.37
CA VAL A 23 26.96 -14.56 -6.29
C VAL A 23 25.67 -15.08 -5.64
N PHE A 24 25.72 -16.23 -4.98
CA PHE A 24 24.56 -16.78 -4.28
C PHE A 24 24.10 -15.89 -3.12
N ALA A 25 25.02 -15.37 -2.30
CA ALA A 25 24.72 -14.41 -1.24
C ALA A 25 24.07 -13.14 -1.79
N LEU A 26 24.55 -12.64 -2.94
CA LEU A 26 23.96 -11.47 -3.62
C LEU A 26 22.53 -11.75 -4.09
N LEU A 27 22.26 -12.95 -4.62
CA LEU A 27 20.90 -13.36 -5.01
C LEU A 27 19.97 -13.47 -3.80
N VAL A 28 20.45 -14.03 -2.69
CA VAL A 28 19.70 -14.11 -1.43
C VAL A 28 19.36 -12.70 -0.93
N VAL A 29 20.32 -11.77 -0.90
CA VAL A 29 20.07 -10.35 -0.53
C VAL A 29 19.02 -9.73 -1.44
N GLN A 30 19.12 -9.94 -2.75
CA GLN A 30 18.15 -9.43 -3.73
C GLN A 30 16.74 -10.01 -3.53
N ALA A 31 16.63 -11.30 -3.19
CA ALA A 31 15.38 -11.97 -2.91
C ALA A 31 14.76 -11.49 -1.59
N CYS A 32 15.55 -11.40 -0.51
CA CYS A 32 15.12 -10.87 0.78
C CYS A 32 14.56 -9.46 0.66
N GLN A 33 15.26 -8.61 -0.10
CA GLN A 33 14.81 -7.24 -0.35
C GLN A 33 13.45 -7.20 -1.06
N ARG A 34 13.27 -8.02 -2.12
CA ARG A 34 11.98 -8.10 -2.84
C ARG A 34 10.86 -8.67 -1.98
N LEU A 35 11.16 -9.63 -1.11
CA LEU A 35 10.17 -10.17 -0.17
C LEU A 35 9.71 -9.10 0.82
N VAL A 36 10.63 -8.28 1.34
CA VAL A 36 10.30 -7.15 2.22
C VAL A 36 9.49 -6.08 1.47
N GLU A 37 9.86 -5.75 0.23
CA GLU A 37 9.11 -4.83 -0.62
C GLU A 37 7.68 -5.34 -0.86
N HIS A 38 7.52 -6.61 -1.24
CA HIS A 38 6.22 -7.22 -1.49
C HIS A 38 5.37 -7.31 -0.22
N ALA A 39 5.97 -7.68 0.91
CA ALA A 39 5.32 -7.70 2.22
C ALA A 39 4.84 -6.31 2.66
N SER A 40 5.52 -5.24 2.24
CA SER A 40 5.10 -3.86 2.52
C SER A 40 3.95 -3.38 1.65
N GLN A 41 3.64 -4.08 0.54
CA GLN A 41 2.61 -3.71 -0.43
C GLN A 41 1.23 -4.36 -0.17
N HIS A 42 1.12 -5.30 0.77
CA HIS A 42 -0.15 -5.95 1.10
C HIS A 42 -0.80 -5.24 2.28
N ILE A 43 -2.03 -4.77 2.09
CA ILE A 43 -2.69 -3.85 3.03
C ILE A 43 -3.88 -4.50 3.76
N GLU A 44 -4.55 -5.51 3.19
CA GLU A 44 -5.58 -6.24 3.93
C GLU A 44 -4.97 -7.12 5.03
N PRO A 45 -5.46 -7.10 6.28
CA PRO A 45 -4.80 -7.80 7.39
C PRO A 45 -4.69 -9.32 7.18
N VAL A 46 -5.65 -9.94 6.49
CA VAL A 46 -5.63 -11.38 6.16
C VAL A 46 -4.63 -11.66 5.04
N GLU A 47 -4.70 -10.94 3.91
CA GLU A 47 -3.79 -11.11 2.78
C GLU A 47 -2.35 -10.69 3.09
N ARG A 48 -2.19 -9.67 3.94
CA ARG A 48 -0.91 -9.23 4.49
C ARG A 48 -0.34 -10.31 5.40
N ARG A 49 -1.15 -10.93 6.25
CA ARG A 49 -0.69 -12.05 7.11
C ARG A 49 -0.30 -13.26 6.27
N THR A 50 -1.09 -13.64 5.27
CA THR A 50 -0.76 -14.78 4.38
C THR A 50 0.46 -14.47 3.51
N GLY A 51 0.56 -13.27 2.95
CA GLY A 51 1.72 -12.79 2.20
C GLY A 51 2.99 -12.68 3.05
N LEU A 52 2.89 -12.21 4.29
CA LEU A 52 3.99 -12.17 5.27
C LEU A 52 4.44 -13.57 5.67
N LEU A 53 3.51 -14.49 5.94
CA LEU A 53 3.83 -15.88 6.31
C LEU A 53 4.47 -16.63 5.13
N ARG A 54 3.96 -16.45 3.90
CA ARG A 54 4.60 -16.96 2.69
C ARG A 54 6.00 -16.37 2.53
N GLY A 55 6.14 -15.04 2.60
CA GLY A 55 7.44 -14.38 2.51
C GLY A 55 8.45 -14.85 3.57
N ALA A 56 7.98 -15.10 4.80
CA ALA A 56 8.77 -15.67 5.87
C ALA A 56 9.24 -17.10 5.58
N LEU A 57 8.39 -17.96 4.99
CA LEU A 57 8.78 -19.30 4.55
C LEU A 57 9.92 -19.24 3.52
N TYR A 58 9.80 -18.38 2.50
CA TYR A 58 10.84 -18.20 1.49
C TYR A 58 12.15 -17.66 2.08
N LEU A 59 12.06 -16.69 2.99
CA LEU A 59 13.23 -16.15 3.69
C LEU A 59 13.93 -17.24 4.50
N GLY A 60 13.19 -18.03 5.27
CA GLY A 60 13.74 -19.13 6.05
C GLY A 60 14.43 -20.18 5.17
N PHE A 61 13.82 -20.50 4.04
CA PHE A 61 14.39 -21.42 3.06
C PHE A 61 15.71 -20.92 2.46
N LEU A 62 15.76 -19.64 2.03
CA LEU A 62 16.94 -19.04 1.43
C LEU A 62 18.12 -18.96 2.40
N VAL A 63 17.88 -18.59 3.65
CA VAL A 63 18.91 -18.52 4.69
C VAL A 63 19.45 -19.92 5.02
N TRP A 64 18.58 -20.92 5.13
CA TRP A 64 19.03 -22.31 5.32
C TRP A 64 19.86 -22.83 4.13
N ALA A 65 19.43 -22.55 2.90
CA ALA A 65 20.17 -22.95 1.70
C ALA A 65 21.54 -22.27 1.62
N LEU A 66 21.64 -21.01 2.04
CA LEU A 66 22.89 -20.27 2.16
C LEU A 66 23.85 -20.93 3.16
N ASP A 67 23.36 -21.31 4.34
CA ASP A 67 24.16 -22.01 5.34
C ASP A 67 24.68 -23.36 4.83
N MET A 68 23.81 -24.17 4.22
CA MET A 68 24.17 -25.47 3.64
C MET A 68 25.20 -25.34 2.51
N ALA A 69 24.96 -24.42 1.57
CA ALA A 69 25.87 -24.18 0.45
C ALA A 69 27.23 -23.67 0.94
N GLY A 70 27.23 -22.80 1.93
CA GLY A 70 28.44 -22.23 2.50
C GLY A 70 29.30 -23.27 3.24
N TYR A 71 28.70 -24.28 3.88
CA TYR A 71 29.47 -25.38 4.47
C TYR A 71 30.20 -26.20 3.42
N ALA A 72 29.53 -26.52 2.31
CA ALA A 72 30.09 -27.35 1.23
C ALA A 72 31.30 -26.76 0.51
N MET A 73 31.48 -25.44 0.60
CA MET A 73 32.65 -24.77 0.04
C MET A 73 33.95 -25.21 0.70
N TYR A 74 33.89 -25.57 1.97
CA TYR A 74 35.09 -25.90 2.73
C TYR A 74 35.62 -27.28 2.36
N PRO A 75 36.94 -27.44 2.18
CA PRO A 75 37.54 -28.72 1.81
C PRO A 75 37.16 -29.87 2.75
N TRP A 76 37.01 -29.59 4.04
CA TRP A 76 36.63 -30.58 5.05
C TRP A 76 35.17 -31.01 4.93
N ALA A 77 34.26 -30.16 4.46
CA ALA A 77 32.85 -30.49 4.29
C ALA A 77 32.63 -31.42 3.08
N ARG A 78 33.50 -31.33 2.07
CA ARG A 78 33.50 -32.24 0.92
C ARG A 78 33.82 -33.69 1.31
N LEU A 79 34.42 -33.90 2.48
CA LEU A 79 34.79 -35.21 3.02
C LEU A 79 33.75 -35.74 4.04
N ALA A 80 32.76 -34.94 4.43
CA ALA A 80 31.76 -35.32 5.42
C ALA A 80 30.48 -35.89 4.76
N THR A 81 29.93 -36.97 5.32
CA THR A 81 28.57 -37.42 4.97
C THR A 81 27.56 -36.47 5.57
N VAL A 82 26.73 -35.82 4.75
CA VAL A 82 25.66 -34.95 5.24
C VAL A 82 24.58 -35.80 5.88
N HIS A 83 24.36 -35.65 7.18
CA HIS A 83 23.26 -36.28 7.88
C HIS A 83 21.96 -35.52 7.58
N LEU A 84 21.04 -36.18 6.85
CA LEU A 84 19.79 -35.58 6.41
C LEU A 84 18.88 -35.15 7.59
N GLY A 85 18.87 -35.92 8.68
CA GLY A 85 18.05 -35.63 9.86
C GLY A 85 18.32 -34.24 10.46
N PRO A 86 19.55 -33.93 10.91
CA PRO A 86 19.89 -32.61 11.41
C PRO A 86 19.75 -31.49 10.38
N ALA A 87 20.00 -31.75 9.09
CA ALA A 87 19.82 -30.76 8.03
C ALA A 87 18.33 -30.36 7.86
N LEU A 88 17.42 -31.34 7.88
CA LEU A 88 15.97 -31.10 7.84
C LEU A 88 15.45 -30.46 9.12
N LEU A 89 16.00 -30.83 10.28
CA LEU A 89 15.65 -30.20 11.56
C LEU A 89 16.08 -28.72 11.59
N ALA A 90 17.26 -28.41 11.03
CA ALA A 90 17.71 -27.03 10.85
C ALA A 90 16.79 -26.24 9.91
N LEU A 91 16.32 -26.86 8.82
CA LEU A 91 15.34 -26.24 7.93
C LEU A 91 14.03 -25.94 8.66
N ALA A 92 13.47 -26.92 9.37
CA ALA A 92 12.22 -26.75 10.12
C ALA A 92 12.35 -25.64 11.18
N ALA A 93 13.46 -25.62 11.93
CA ALA A 93 13.75 -24.57 12.90
C ALA A 93 13.87 -23.18 12.25
N MET A 94 14.51 -23.09 11.08
CA MET A 94 14.65 -21.83 10.35
C MET A 94 13.30 -21.31 9.84
N LEU A 95 12.41 -22.19 9.37
CA LEU A 95 11.07 -21.81 8.92
C LEU A 95 10.23 -21.26 10.07
N VAL A 96 10.24 -21.93 11.23
CA VAL A 96 9.53 -21.46 12.44
C VAL A 96 10.08 -20.11 12.90
N LEU A 97 11.41 -19.98 12.94
CA LEU A 97 12.07 -18.74 13.33
C LEU A 97 11.70 -17.58 12.40
N ALA A 98 11.76 -17.82 11.09
CA ALA A 98 11.41 -16.80 10.10
C ALA A 98 9.94 -16.37 10.23
N GLN A 99 9.01 -17.31 10.44
CA GLN A 99 7.60 -16.99 10.65
C GLN A 99 7.32 -16.21 11.94
N ALA A 100 8.04 -16.52 13.03
CA ALA A 100 7.87 -15.82 14.30
C ALA A 100 8.41 -14.38 14.25
N ILE A 101 9.52 -14.17 13.54
CA ILE A 101 10.31 -12.94 13.64
C ILE A 101 10.03 -11.97 12.49
N PHE A 102 9.82 -12.46 11.27
CA PHE A 102 9.58 -11.59 10.10
C PHE A 102 8.40 -10.61 10.29
N PRO A 103 7.25 -10.99 10.90
CA PRO A 103 6.17 -10.06 11.18
C PRO A 103 6.55 -8.95 12.17
N LEU A 104 7.43 -9.26 13.15
CA LEU A 104 7.92 -8.29 14.14
C LEU A 104 8.83 -7.23 13.51
N PHE A 105 9.57 -7.60 12.46
CA PHE A 105 10.42 -6.68 11.67
C PHE A 105 9.62 -5.74 10.77
N VAL A 106 8.62 -6.27 10.06
CA VAL A 106 7.88 -5.49 9.06
C VAL A 106 6.74 -4.68 9.69
N GLY A 107 6.31 -5.04 10.91
CA GLY A 107 5.12 -4.47 11.57
C GLY A 107 5.37 -3.34 12.58
N THR A 108 6.60 -3.11 13.07
CA THR A 108 6.83 -2.18 14.20
C THR A 108 7.36 -0.81 13.79
N GLN A 109 6.84 0.25 14.43
CA GLN A 109 7.29 1.64 14.27
C GLN A 109 8.26 2.09 15.37
N ALA A 110 8.64 1.22 16.33
CA ALA A 110 9.51 1.58 17.46
C ALA A 110 10.96 1.09 17.25
N VAL A 111 11.96 1.97 17.41
CA VAL A 111 13.39 1.66 17.17
C VAL A 111 13.85 0.53 18.09
N GLY A 112 13.48 0.62 19.37
CA GLY A 112 13.83 -0.41 20.36
C GLY A 112 13.26 -1.78 20.00
N ARG A 113 12.01 -1.85 19.54
CA ARG A 113 11.38 -3.12 19.14
C ARG A 113 12.01 -3.71 17.87
N ALA A 114 12.42 -2.87 16.93
CA ALA A 114 13.14 -3.31 15.74
C ALA A 114 14.49 -3.95 16.10
N TRP A 115 15.26 -3.36 17.02
CA TRP A 115 16.50 -3.96 17.51
C TRP A 115 16.28 -5.22 18.34
N VAL A 116 15.24 -5.26 19.18
CA VAL A 116 14.87 -6.50 19.90
C VAL A 116 14.56 -7.63 18.90
N GLY A 117 13.84 -7.32 17.82
CA GLY A 117 13.63 -8.24 16.71
C GLY A 117 14.94 -8.69 16.05
N ALA A 118 15.85 -7.74 15.78
CA ALA A 118 17.18 -8.02 15.21
C ALA A 118 18.02 -8.96 16.06
N PHE A 119 18.13 -8.70 17.35
CA PHE A 119 18.85 -9.58 18.28
C PHE A 119 18.19 -10.96 18.40
N GLY A 120 16.85 -11.01 18.41
CA GLY A 120 16.11 -12.27 18.40
C GLY A 120 16.37 -13.11 17.14
N LEU A 121 16.38 -12.47 15.96
CA LEU A 121 16.68 -13.13 14.70
C LEU A 121 18.10 -13.69 14.70
N SER A 122 19.07 -12.88 15.10
CA SER A 122 20.47 -13.27 15.12
C SER A 122 20.74 -14.43 16.06
N GLY A 123 20.10 -14.46 17.23
CA GLY A 123 20.18 -15.60 18.16
C GLY A 123 19.59 -16.88 17.58
N GLY A 124 18.47 -16.77 16.86
CA GLY A 124 17.85 -17.90 16.19
C GLY A 124 18.65 -18.43 15.00
N VAL A 125 19.14 -17.55 14.11
CA VAL A 125 19.98 -17.92 12.95
C VAL A 125 21.23 -18.63 13.44
N LEU A 126 21.86 -18.15 14.51
CA LEU A 126 23.03 -18.77 15.12
C LEU A 126 22.73 -20.19 15.65
N SER A 127 21.57 -20.36 16.30
CA SER A 127 21.12 -21.66 16.82
C SER A 127 20.84 -22.66 15.70
N VAL A 128 20.18 -22.20 14.63
CA VAL A 128 19.95 -22.97 13.40
C VAL A 128 21.28 -23.34 12.75
N HIS A 129 22.26 -22.43 12.73
CA HIS A 129 23.57 -22.67 12.13
C HIS A 129 24.39 -23.72 12.89
N VAL A 130 24.31 -23.73 14.23
CA VAL A 130 24.92 -24.78 15.07
C VAL A 130 24.26 -26.13 14.82
N LEU A 131 22.94 -26.15 14.66
CA LEU A 131 22.20 -27.36 14.34
C LEU A 131 22.53 -27.87 12.93
N ALA A 132 22.63 -26.96 11.95
CA ALA A 132 23.12 -27.23 10.60
C ALA A 132 24.53 -27.81 10.61
N ALA A 133 25.43 -27.30 11.46
CA ALA A 133 26.79 -27.83 11.61
C ALA A 133 26.81 -29.29 12.06
N SER A 134 25.84 -29.70 12.89
CA SER A 134 25.73 -31.10 13.35
C SER A 134 25.40 -32.07 12.20
N ALA A 135 24.77 -31.58 11.11
CA ALA A 135 24.59 -32.36 9.89
C ALA A 135 25.92 -32.74 9.22
N PHE A 136 26.99 -31.99 9.50
CA PHE A 136 28.35 -32.24 9.00
C PHE A 136 29.24 -32.88 10.08
N GLY A 137 28.68 -33.32 11.22
CA GLY A 137 29.42 -34.02 12.27
C GLY A 137 29.99 -33.11 13.39
N ALA A 138 29.53 -31.86 13.51
CA ALA A 138 29.95 -30.98 14.60
C ALA A 138 29.47 -31.51 15.97
N ARG A 139 30.35 -31.55 16.96
CA ARG A 139 29.97 -31.83 18.36
C ARG A 139 29.62 -30.53 19.09
N PRO A 140 28.54 -30.48 19.89
CA PRO A 140 28.09 -29.26 20.56
C PRO A 140 29.10 -28.67 21.57
N GLY A 141 30.09 -29.44 22.04
CA GLY A 141 31.11 -28.99 23.00
C GLY A 141 32.33 -28.26 22.40
N GLY A 142 32.39 -28.06 21.07
CA GLY A 142 33.56 -27.47 20.41
C GLY A 142 33.51 -25.96 20.17
N VAL A 143 32.41 -25.28 20.53
CA VAL A 143 32.14 -23.91 20.07
C VAL A 143 33.14 -22.89 20.63
N ILE A 144 33.76 -22.12 19.73
CA ILE A 144 34.69 -21.04 20.08
C ILE A 144 33.89 -19.77 20.36
N PHE A 145 33.57 -19.55 21.64
CA PHE A 145 32.68 -18.48 22.10
C PHE A 145 33.02 -17.07 21.59
N PRO A 146 34.29 -16.60 21.57
CA PRO A 146 34.61 -15.26 21.05
C PRO A 146 34.23 -15.07 19.57
N LYS A 147 34.38 -16.11 18.76
CA LYS A 147 34.00 -16.07 17.33
C LYS A 147 32.50 -16.17 17.14
N LEU A 148 31.83 -16.95 17.98
CA LEU A 148 30.37 -17.03 18.01
C LEU A 148 29.74 -15.68 18.37
N LEU A 149 30.30 -14.99 19.37
CA LEU A 149 29.87 -13.65 19.76
C LEU A 149 30.09 -12.63 18.64
N LEU A 150 31.23 -12.69 17.94
CA LEU A 150 31.48 -11.84 16.76
C LEU A 150 30.44 -12.08 15.66
N ALA A 151 30.12 -13.35 15.36
CA ALA A 151 29.11 -13.71 14.38
C ALA A 151 27.71 -13.22 14.80
N PHE A 152 27.37 -13.32 16.08
CA PHE A 152 26.12 -12.78 16.62
C PHE A 152 26.00 -11.26 16.40
N LEU A 153 27.04 -10.51 16.76
CA LEU A 153 27.06 -9.05 16.60
C LEU A 153 26.99 -8.63 15.13
N LEU A 154 27.71 -9.33 14.25
CA LEU A 154 27.69 -9.07 12.82
C LEU A 154 26.31 -9.36 12.21
N SER A 155 25.69 -10.48 12.59
CA SER A 155 24.31 -10.82 12.20
C SER A 155 23.32 -9.76 12.67
N ALA A 156 23.43 -9.30 13.93
CA ALA A 156 22.54 -8.29 14.49
C ALA A 156 22.72 -6.93 13.81
N ALA A 157 23.94 -6.57 13.45
CA ALA A 157 24.24 -5.34 12.71
C ALA A 157 23.66 -5.38 11.29
N ILE A 158 23.75 -6.52 10.58
CA ILE A 158 23.15 -6.69 9.25
C ILE A 158 21.63 -6.60 9.34
N ALA A 159 21.01 -7.35 10.26
CA ALA A 159 19.56 -7.39 10.44
C ALA A 159 19.00 -6.03 10.90
N GLY A 160 19.64 -5.41 11.90
CA GLY A 160 19.27 -4.08 12.40
C GLY A 160 19.49 -2.98 11.38
N GLY A 161 20.60 -3.02 10.63
CA GLY A 161 20.89 -2.06 9.56
C GLY A 161 19.87 -2.11 8.43
N LEU A 162 19.49 -3.32 7.98
CA LEU A 162 18.42 -3.51 7.00
C LEU A 162 17.05 -3.02 7.52
N ALA A 163 16.73 -3.31 8.78
CA ALA A 163 15.49 -2.83 9.43
C ALA A 163 15.45 -1.30 9.54
N MET A 164 16.58 -0.67 9.88
CA MET A 164 16.70 0.79 9.99
C MET A 164 16.63 1.48 8.63
N LEU A 165 17.27 0.93 7.60
CA LEU A 165 17.15 1.43 6.22
C LEU A 165 15.68 1.38 5.77
N HIS A 166 14.96 0.30 6.05
CA HIS A 166 13.54 0.20 5.73
C HIS A 166 12.68 1.21 6.53
N ARG A 167 13.00 1.45 7.81
CA ARG A 167 12.31 2.40 8.70
C ARG A 167 12.51 3.87 8.31
N ASN A 168 13.75 4.31 8.09
CA ASN A 168 14.05 5.70 7.71
C ASN A 168 13.37 6.14 6.41
N HIS A 169 12.87 5.19 5.62
CA HIS A 169 12.11 5.45 4.41
C HIS A 169 10.58 5.37 4.60
N ARG A 170 10.07 4.65 5.61
CA ARG A 170 8.64 4.75 6.01
C ARG A 170 8.31 6.04 6.78
N GLY A 171 9.31 6.73 7.33
CA GLY A 171 9.12 7.98 8.07
C GLY A 171 9.44 9.26 7.31
N PHE A 172 9.79 9.20 6.02
CA PHE A 172 10.23 10.39 5.27
C PHE A 172 9.79 10.35 3.80
N ARG A 173 8.81 11.22 3.47
CA ARG A 173 8.54 11.79 2.13
C ARG A 173 8.32 10.79 0.98
N GLY A 174 7.23 10.02 1.00
CA GLY A 174 6.48 9.60 -0.21
C GLY A 174 7.27 9.01 -1.39
N ARG A 175 8.51 8.56 -1.18
CA ARG A 175 9.33 7.93 -2.20
C ARG A 175 9.08 6.43 -2.08
N SER A 176 8.96 5.77 -3.23
CA SER A 176 9.02 4.31 -3.30
C SER A 176 10.13 3.80 -2.39
N PRO A 177 9.93 2.68 -1.65
CA PRO A 177 10.95 2.15 -0.76
C PRO A 177 12.27 2.14 -1.52
N ARG A 178 13.25 2.93 -1.08
CA ARG A 178 14.53 3.01 -1.76
C ARG A 178 15.14 1.61 -1.65
N THR A 179 15.06 0.91 -2.77
CA THR A 179 15.76 -0.35 -2.98
C THR A 179 17.23 -0.14 -2.59
N LEU A 180 17.88 -1.13 -1.95
CA LEU A 180 19.32 -1.00 -1.74
C LEU A 180 19.94 -0.68 -3.11
N SER A 181 20.80 0.34 -3.13
CA SER A 181 21.60 0.61 -4.32
C SER A 181 22.40 -0.64 -4.68
N TRP A 182 22.85 -0.75 -5.92
CA TRP A 182 23.72 -1.85 -6.32
C TRP A 182 24.91 -2.01 -5.36
N ASN A 183 25.53 -0.89 -4.97
CA ASN A 183 26.61 -0.86 -3.98
C ASN A 183 26.14 -1.36 -2.61
N GLY A 184 24.94 -0.98 -2.16
CA GLY A 184 24.38 -1.50 -0.91
C GLY A 184 24.19 -3.02 -0.93
N LYS A 185 23.69 -3.58 -2.04
CA LYS A 185 23.51 -5.03 -2.20
C LYS A 185 24.84 -5.79 -2.16
N VAL A 186 25.84 -5.24 -2.85
CA VAL A 186 27.22 -5.77 -2.83
C VAL A 186 27.77 -5.74 -1.41
N THR A 187 27.65 -4.62 -0.69
CA THR A 187 28.11 -4.51 0.71
C THR A 187 27.40 -5.53 1.62
N ALA A 188 26.08 -5.67 1.50
CA ALA A 188 25.33 -6.66 2.27
C ALA A 188 25.79 -8.09 1.95
N ALA A 189 26.02 -8.43 0.68
CA ALA A 189 26.53 -9.73 0.27
C ALA A 189 27.94 -10.00 0.84
N VAL A 190 28.83 -9.00 0.84
CA VAL A 190 30.16 -9.11 1.48
C VAL A 190 30.02 -9.37 2.98
N LEU A 191 29.15 -8.64 3.68
CA LEU A 191 28.91 -8.83 5.11
C LEU A 191 28.34 -10.21 5.42
N VAL A 192 27.47 -10.74 4.57
CA VAL A 192 26.95 -12.11 4.67
C VAL A 192 28.05 -13.15 4.49
N VAL A 193 28.96 -12.97 3.53
CA VAL A 193 30.12 -13.85 3.35
C VAL A 193 31.06 -13.81 4.57
N LEU A 194 31.31 -12.62 5.13
CA LEU A 194 32.11 -12.47 6.34
C LEU A 194 31.45 -13.14 7.54
N LEU A 195 30.13 -12.97 7.71
CA LEU A 195 29.33 -13.62 8.74
C LEU A 195 29.47 -15.14 8.65
N HIS A 196 29.23 -15.70 7.46
CA HIS A 196 29.34 -17.14 7.25
C HIS A 196 30.75 -17.67 7.60
N ARG A 197 31.81 -16.96 7.20
CA ARG A 197 33.20 -17.33 7.55
C ARG A 197 33.43 -17.31 9.06
N THR A 198 32.92 -16.30 9.76
CA THR A 198 33.03 -16.25 11.22
C THR A 198 32.27 -17.37 11.92
N LEU A 199 31.12 -17.76 11.40
CA LEU A 199 30.31 -18.87 11.91
C LEU A 199 31.02 -20.22 11.75
N CYS A 200 31.52 -20.54 10.56
CA CYS A 200 32.28 -21.78 10.35
C CYS A 200 33.55 -21.81 11.21
N ALA A 201 34.21 -20.67 11.40
CA ALA A 201 35.38 -20.58 12.27
C ALA A 201 35.06 -20.74 13.77
N ALA A 202 33.80 -20.51 14.17
CA ALA A 202 33.33 -20.66 15.54
C ALA A 202 32.97 -22.13 15.88
N ILE A 203 32.73 -22.98 14.88
CA ILE A 203 32.31 -24.37 15.08
C ILE A 203 33.38 -25.30 14.47
N PRO A 204 34.38 -25.73 15.26
CA PRO A 204 35.40 -26.66 14.79
C PRO A 204 34.78 -28.05 14.57
N LEU A 205 34.88 -28.51 13.33
CA LEU A 205 34.43 -29.83 12.91
C LEU A 205 35.57 -30.83 13.06
N HIS A 206 35.28 -31.96 13.72
CA HIS A 206 36.25 -33.03 13.91
C HIS A 206 36.22 -33.92 12.67
N SER A 207 37.34 -33.99 11.95
CA SER A 207 37.49 -34.90 10.81
C SER A 207 37.67 -36.33 11.31
N ASP A 208 36.67 -37.19 11.09
CA ASP A 208 36.93 -38.63 10.98
C ASP A 208 37.11 -38.92 9.47
N PRO A 209 38.31 -39.27 9.00
CA PRO A 209 38.61 -39.36 7.57
C PRO A 209 38.02 -40.67 7.02
N ARG A 210 36.75 -40.65 6.64
CA ARG A 210 36.15 -41.72 5.83
C ARG A 210 36.05 -41.27 4.37
N PRO A 211 36.49 -42.09 3.40
CA PRO A 211 36.38 -41.74 1.98
C PRO A 211 34.91 -41.64 1.53
N MET A 212 34.67 -40.73 0.60
CA MET A 212 33.35 -40.34 0.08
C MET A 212 32.53 -41.47 -0.55
N LEU A 213 31.21 -41.34 -0.47
CA LEU A 213 30.28 -41.74 -1.53
C LEU A 213 30.03 -40.53 -2.46
N PRO A 214 29.75 -40.72 -3.77
CA PRO A 214 29.43 -39.67 -4.75
C PRO A 214 28.26 -38.72 -4.39
N ASP A 215 27.54 -38.99 -3.31
CA ASP A 215 26.23 -38.41 -3.01
C ASP A 215 26.23 -37.04 -2.30
N ALA A 216 27.35 -36.57 -1.74
CA ALA A 216 27.40 -35.27 -1.07
C ALA A 216 27.29 -34.09 -2.05
N VAL A 217 27.94 -34.19 -3.22
CA VAL A 217 27.86 -33.17 -4.28
C VAL A 217 26.47 -33.17 -4.91
N SER A 218 25.88 -34.36 -5.15
CA SER A 218 24.52 -34.48 -5.68
C SER A 218 23.47 -33.95 -4.70
N THR A 219 23.65 -34.18 -3.39
CA THR A 219 22.80 -33.60 -2.34
C THR A 219 22.86 -32.08 -2.35
N LEU A 220 24.06 -31.49 -2.48
CA LEU A 220 24.22 -30.03 -2.48
C LEU A 220 23.63 -29.38 -3.73
N VAL A 221 23.86 -30.00 -4.89
CA VAL A 221 23.24 -29.60 -6.15
C VAL A 221 21.72 -29.72 -6.06
N GLY A 222 21.21 -30.77 -5.40
CA GLY A 222 19.79 -30.96 -5.12
C GLY A 222 19.20 -29.84 -4.24
N VAL A 223 19.89 -29.46 -3.17
CA VAL A 223 19.47 -28.34 -2.30
C VAL A 223 19.49 -27.00 -3.04
N ALA A 224 20.54 -26.73 -3.82
CA ALA A 224 20.65 -25.50 -4.61
C ALA A 224 19.60 -25.43 -5.73
N PHE A 225 19.32 -26.56 -6.40
CA PHE A 225 18.27 -26.66 -7.41
C PHE A 225 16.88 -26.45 -6.78
N PHE A 226 16.61 -27.09 -5.65
CA PHE A 226 15.34 -26.90 -4.92
C PHE A 226 15.16 -25.44 -4.47
N ALA A 227 16.23 -24.79 -4.00
CA ALA A 227 16.22 -23.36 -3.69
C ALA A 227 15.89 -22.47 -4.89
N ALA A 228 16.46 -22.78 -6.05
CA ALA A 228 16.20 -22.04 -7.28
C ALA A 228 14.75 -22.20 -7.75
N VAL A 229 14.20 -23.42 -7.67
CA VAL A 229 12.78 -23.71 -8.02
C VAL A 229 11.84 -22.94 -7.10
N VAL A 230 12.06 -22.98 -5.79
CA VAL A 230 11.26 -22.27 -4.79
C VAL A 230 11.35 -20.74 -5.00
N GLY A 231 12.54 -20.22 -5.32
CA GLY A 231 12.72 -18.80 -5.65
C GLY A 231 12.02 -18.38 -6.95
N LEU A 232 12.00 -19.24 -7.96
CA LEU A 232 11.33 -18.99 -9.24
C LEU A 232 9.80 -19.01 -9.09
N ASP A 233 9.24 -19.97 -8.36
CA ASP A 233 7.81 -20.05 -8.05
C ASP A 233 7.31 -18.76 -7.38
N GLN A 234 8.06 -18.26 -6.40
CA GLN A 234 7.73 -17.00 -5.75
C GLN A 234 7.82 -15.80 -6.69
N TRP A 235 8.83 -15.77 -7.56
CA TRP A 235 8.97 -14.68 -8.52
C TRP A 235 7.81 -14.66 -9.53
N LEU A 236 7.41 -15.84 -10.02
CA LEU A 236 6.27 -16.00 -10.92
C LEU A 236 4.97 -15.64 -10.21
N SER A 237 4.76 -16.07 -8.96
CA SER A 237 3.61 -15.72 -8.14
C SER A 237 3.51 -14.20 -7.92
N MET A 238 4.60 -13.54 -7.55
CA MET A 238 4.63 -12.07 -7.39
C MET A 238 4.41 -11.32 -8.71
N ARG A 239 4.80 -11.90 -9.85
CA ARG A 239 4.58 -11.31 -11.18
C ARG A 239 3.13 -11.50 -11.62
N ALA A 240 2.55 -12.67 -11.39
CA ALA A 240 1.15 -12.97 -11.67
C ALA A 240 0.21 -12.09 -10.83
N GLU A 241 0.54 -11.87 -9.56
CA GLU A 241 -0.26 -11.01 -8.67
C GLU A 241 -0.24 -9.54 -9.10
N ARG A 242 0.93 -9.03 -9.53
CA ARG A 242 1.05 -7.67 -10.11
C ARG A 242 0.30 -7.55 -11.43
N ALA A 243 0.44 -8.53 -12.31
CA ALA A 243 -0.29 -8.56 -13.58
C ALA A 243 -1.81 -8.61 -13.37
N ARG A 244 -2.30 -9.37 -12.38
CA ARG A 244 -3.72 -9.37 -12.00
C ARG A 244 -4.20 -8.00 -11.55
N ARG A 245 -3.43 -7.30 -10.71
CA ARG A 245 -3.78 -5.93 -10.27
C ARG A 245 -3.81 -4.95 -11.43
N GLU A 246 -2.79 -4.97 -12.30
CA GLU A 246 -2.74 -4.11 -13.48
C GLU A 246 -3.91 -4.38 -14.44
N VAL A 247 -4.23 -5.66 -14.70
CA VAL A 247 -5.37 -6.06 -15.53
C VAL A 247 -6.69 -5.67 -14.86
N PHE A 248 -6.77 -5.74 -13.54
CA PHE A 248 -7.97 -5.36 -12.78
C PHE A 248 -8.18 -3.84 -12.80
N ASP A 249 -7.13 -3.05 -12.56
CA ASP A 249 -7.17 -1.59 -12.66
C ASP A 249 -7.51 -1.13 -14.09
N GLN A 250 -6.93 -1.80 -15.10
CA GLN A 250 -7.27 -1.56 -16.50
C GLN A 250 -8.70 -2.00 -16.83
N ALA A 251 -9.16 -3.14 -16.32
CA ALA A 251 -10.53 -3.60 -16.51
C ALA A 251 -11.53 -2.63 -15.87
N HIS A 252 -11.21 -2.00 -14.74
CA HIS A 252 -12.03 -0.97 -14.12
C HIS A 252 -12.01 0.36 -14.87
N ALA A 253 -10.84 0.82 -15.34
CA ALA A 253 -10.76 1.94 -16.26
C ALA A 253 -11.56 1.67 -17.54
N LEU A 254 -11.54 0.42 -18.01
CA LEU A 254 -12.33 -0.04 -19.13
C LEU A 254 -13.82 -0.12 -18.80
N LEU A 255 -14.24 -0.57 -17.62
CA LEU A 255 -15.65 -0.64 -17.21
C LEU A 255 -16.27 0.75 -17.06
N ARG A 256 -15.56 1.71 -16.43
CA ARG A 256 -15.90 3.14 -16.48
C ARG A 256 -15.97 3.64 -17.92
N SER A 257 -15.10 3.13 -18.79
CA SER A 257 -15.14 3.50 -20.20
C SER A 257 -16.19 2.76 -21.05
N SER A 258 -16.79 1.67 -20.56
CA SER A 258 -17.56 0.69 -21.34
C SER A 258 -19.04 0.60 -20.95
N ALA A 259 -19.49 1.37 -19.95
CA ALA A 259 -20.90 1.64 -19.77
C ALA A 259 -21.39 2.52 -20.96
N SER A 260 -21.70 1.84 -22.07
CA SER A 260 -22.31 2.36 -23.31
C SER A 260 -21.49 3.37 -24.13
N ARG A 261 -20.39 2.95 -24.77
CA ARG A 261 -19.72 3.77 -25.82
C ARG A 261 -19.86 3.18 -27.22
N THR A 262 -20.67 3.82 -28.07
CA THR A 262 -20.69 3.67 -29.54
C THR A 262 -19.39 4.20 -30.16
N GLY A 263 -19.10 3.89 -31.44
CA GLY A 263 -17.91 4.39 -32.16
C GLY A 263 -17.76 5.92 -32.09
N THR A 264 -18.88 6.65 -32.16
CA THR A 264 -18.96 8.10 -32.04
C THR A 264 -18.40 8.67 -30.73
N GLN A 265 -18.63 8.00 -29.60
CA GLN A 265 -18.13 8.48 -28.29
C GLN A 265 -16.62 8.23 -28.08
N ARG A 266 -16.03 7.26 -28.80
CA ARG A 266 -14.57 7.05 -28.84
C ARG A 266 -13.86 8.16 -29.60
N GLU A 267 -14.45 8.60 -30.70
CA GLU A 267 -13.96 9.74 -31.49
C GLU A 267 -14.07 11.03 -30.69
N GLU A 268 -15.21 11.26 -30.03
CA GLU A 268 -15.42 12.41 -29.14
C GLU A 268 -14.36 12.47 -28.03
N LEU A 269 -14.15 11.35 -27.31
CA LEU A 269 -13.14 11.27 -26.26
C LEU A 269 -11.73 11.55 -26.77
N SER A 270 -11.38 11.13 -27.99
CA SER A 270 -10.08 11.41 -28.59
C SER A 270 -9.93 12.90 -28.92
N ARG A 271 -10.97 13.53 -29.49
CA ARG A 271 -10.99 14.98 -29.77
C ARG A 271 -10.89 15.82 -28.51
N VAL A 272 -11.54 15.39 -27.42
CA VAL A 272 -11.43 16.03 -26.09
C VAL A 272 -10.02 15.85 -25.52
N ALA A 273 -9.43 14.65 -25.63
CA ALA A 273 -8.08 14.37 -25.12
C ALA A 273 -6.99 15.22 -25.80
N GLU A 274 -7.11 15.47 -27.10
CA GLU A 274 -6.20 16.39 -27.82
C GLU A 274 -6.25 17.83 -27.31
N ARG A 275 -7.38 18.24 -26.71
CA ARG A 275 -7.66 19.63 -26.30
C ARG A 275 -7.73 19.79 -24.77
N ALA A 276 -7.47 18.73 -24.00
CA ALA A 276 -7.71 18.70 -22.56
C ALA A 276 -6.96 19.81 -21.80
N GLU A 277 -5.72 20.11 -22.19
CA GLU A 277 -4.94 21.21 -21.59
C GLU A 277 -5.51 22.58 -21.94
N ALA A 278 -5.98 22.78 -23.17
CA ALA A 278 -6.63 24.03 -23.59
C ALA A 278 -7.97 24.25 -22.88
N ILE A 279 -8.72 23.18 -22.62
CA ILE A 279 -9.98 23.22 -21.85
C ILE A 279 -9.73 23.65 -20.40
N LEU A 280 -8.54 23.38 -19.84
CA LEU A 280 -8.16 23.80 -18.49
C LEU A 280 -7.74 25.28 -18.38
N ALA A 281 -7.68 26.02 -19.49
CA ALA A 281 -7.51 27.47 -19.42
C ALA A 281 -8.76 28.12 -18.79
N GLU A 282 -8.59 29.15 -17.94
CA GLU A 282 -9.67 29.74 -17.12
C GLU A 282 -10.88 30.27 -17.90
N THR A 283 -10.79 30.38 -19.23
CA THR A 283 -11.87 30.83 -20.12
C THR A 283 -12.68 29.69 -20.74
N GLN A 284 -12.27 28.43 -20.55
CA GLN A 284 -12.82 27.25 -21.24
C GLN A 284 -13.60 26.31 -20.32
N PHE A 285 -13.86 26.70 -19.08
CA PHE A 285 -14.75 25.97 -18.20
C PHE A 285 -15.46 26.89 -17.22
N GLU A 286 -16.62 26.42 -16.74
CA GLU A 286 -17.36 27.06 -15.66
C GLU A 286 -17.36 26.16 -14.42
N MET A 287 -17.45 26.77 -13.24
CA MET A 287 -17.63 26.05 -11.98
C MET A 287 -19.07 26.23 -11.53
N HIS A 288 -19.79 25.12 -11.44
CA HIS A 288 -21.11 25.07 -10.80
C HIS A 288 -20.98 24.55 -9.37
N PHE A 289 -21.95 24.88 -8.54
CA PHE A 289 -22.01 24.57 -7.12
C PHE A 289 -23.36 23.93 -6.83
N GLN A 290 -23.37 22.68 -6.39
CA GLN A 290 -24.60 21.98 -6.04
C GLN A 290 -24.76 21.91 -4.52
N PRO A 291 -25.92 22.27 -3.95
CA PRO A 291 -26.10 22.28 -2.51
C PRO A 291 -26.19 20.86 -1.92
N ILE A 292 -25.50 20.69 -0.80
CA ILE A 292 -25.51 19.56 0.11
C ILE A 292 -26.07 20.08 1.44
N PHE A 293 -27.28 19.66 1.77
CA PHE A 293 -27.98 20.10 2.97
C PHE A 293 -27.62 19.24 4.16
N SER A 294 -27.30 19.88 5.28
CA SER A 294 -27.24 19.18 6.56
C SER A 294 -28.65 18.74 6.97
N LEU A 295 -28.78 17.48 7.39
CA LEU A 295 -29.99 16.94 7.99
C LEU A 295 -29.92 16.92 9.53
N LEU A 296 -28.77 17.32 10.09
CA LEU A 296 -28.53 17.35 11.53
C LEU A 296 -29.06 18.67 12.13
N PRO A 297 -30.03 18.62 13.07
CA PRO A 297 -30.59 19.83 13.70
C PRO A 297 -29.54 20.70 14.38
N GLU A 298 -28.51 20.07 14.98
CA GLU A 298 -27.44 20.74 15.72
C GLU A 298 -26.36 21.36 14.82
N ARG A 299 -26.38 21.08 13.52
CA ARG A 299 -25.41 21.61 12.54
C ARG A 299 -26.14 22.12 11.29
N PRO A 300 -26.99 23.16 11.40
CA PRO A 300 -27.73 23.68 10.26
C PRO A 300 -26.78 24.37 9.27
N GLY A 301 -27.13 24.31 7.98
CA GLY A 301 -26.41 24.98 6.90
C GLY A 301 -26.26 24.12 5.64
N VAL A 302 -25.63 24.72 4.64
CA VAL A 302 -25.47 24.15 3.30
C VAL A 302 -23.99 24.17 2.91
N ARG A 303 -23.48 23.01 2.50
CA ARG A 303 -22.19 22.87 1.80
C ARG A 303 -22.46 22.81 0.30
N PHE A 304 -21.49 23.15 -0.54
CA PHE A 304 -21.66 23.07 -1.99
C PHE A 304 -20.62 22.16 -2.65
N GLU A 305 -21.06 21.17 -3.42
CA GLU A 305 -20.17 20.41 -4.29
C GLU A 305 -19.79 21.26 -5.51
N ALA A 306 -18.49 21.47 -5.73
CA ALA A 306 -17.96 22.19 -6.86
C ALA A 306 -17.80 21.25 -8.06
N LEU A 307 -18.56 21.53 -9.11
CA LEU A 307 -18.71 20.70 -10.29
C LEU A 307 -18.19 21.44 -11.53
N LEU A 308 -17.16 20.88 -12.15
CA LEU A 308 -16.62 21.39 -13.41
C LEU A 308 -17.67 21.26 -14.53
N ARG A 309 -17.80 22.30 -15.35
CA ARG A 309 -18.56 22.31 -16.60
C ARG A 309 -17.62 22.69 -17.75
N PRO A 310 -16.90 21.70 -18.32
CA PRO A 310 -15.93 21.97 -19.37
C PRO A 310 -16.62 22.35 -20.68
N ARG A 311 -16.03 23.29 -21.41
CA ARG A 311 -16.51 23.75 -22.71
C ARG A 311 -15.32 23.94 -23.64
N HIS A 312 -15.57 23.89 -24.94
CA HIS A 312 -14.59 24.27 -25.95
C HIS A 312 -15.29 25.00 -27.10
N PRO A 313 -14.66 25.98 -27.78
CA PRO A 313 -15.34 26.74 -28.83
C PRO A 313 -15.79 25.84 -29.99
N ASP A 314 -14.95 24.86 -30.35
CA ASP A 314 -15.23 23.93 -31.45
C ASP A 314 -16.00 22.66 -31.06
N LEU A 315 -15.98 22.25 -29.77
CA LEU A 315 -16.65 21.03 -29.32
C LEU A 315 -17.98 21.31 -28.61
N GLY A 316 -18.25 22.57 -28.26
CA GLY A 316 -19.40 22.93 -27.44
C GLY A 316 -19.24 22.49 -25.98
N PRO A 317 -20.35 22.25 -25.25
CA PRO A 317 -20.31 21.72 -23.90
C PRO A 317 -19.82 20.27 -23.89
N ILE A 318 -18.94 19.93 -22.95
CA ILE A 318 -18.34 18.60 -22.82
C ILE A 318 -18.85 17.96 -21.53
N HIS A 319 -19.22 16.67 -21.59
CA HIS A 319 -19.60 15.96 -20.38
C HIS A 319 -18.41 15.84 -19.41
N PRO A 320 -18.55 16.18 -18.11
CA PRO A 320 -17.44 16.16 -17.16
C PRO A 320 -16.71 14.82 -17.12
N GLU A 321 -17.44 13.70 -17.15
CA GLU A 321 -16.85 12.36 -17.14
C GLU A 321 -15.97 12.10 -18.38
N THR A 322 -16.40 12.56 -19.57
CA THR A 322 -15.60 12.46 -20.79
C THR A 322 -14.32 13.27 -20.67
N PHE A 323 -14.39 14.46 -20.08
CA PHE A 323 -13.23 15.31 -19.84
C PHE A 323 -12.24 14.71 -18.84
N PHE A 324 -12.70 14.21 -17.68
CA PHE A 324 -11.81 13.59 -16.70
C PHE A 324 -11.18 12.30 -17.21
N LEU A 325 -11.92 11.51 -18.01
CA LEU A 325 -11.35 10.35 -18.69
C LEU A 325 -10.30 10.74 -19.74
N ALA A 326 -10.52 11.85 -20.45
CA ALA A 326 -9.54 12.40 -21.38
C ALA A 326 -8.25 12.82 -20.66
N CYS A 327 -8.38 13.46 -19.49
CA CYS A 327 -7.26 13.83 -18.64
C CYS A 327 -6.47 12.60 -18.16
N ASP A 328 -7.16 11.53 -17.74
CA ASP A 328 -6.51 10.27 -17.33
C ASP A 328 -5.75 9.61 -18.49
N ARG A 329 -6.33 9.57 -19.69
CA ARG A 329 -5.65 9.07 -20.90
C ARG A 329 -4.40 9.87 -21.28
N ARG A 330 -4.41 11.17 -21.01
CA ARG A 330 -3.29 12.09 -21.27
C ARG A 330 -2.27 12.12 -20.14
N GLY A 331 -2.57 11.52 -18.99
CA GLY A 331 -1.70 11.57 -17.81
C GLY A 331 -1.64 12.94 -17.14
N ILE A 332 -2.64 13.80 -17.37
CA ILE A 332 -2.67 15.18 -16.84
C ILE A 332 -3.66 15.35 -15.68
N THR A 333 -4.20 14.26 -15.13
CA THR A 333 -5.18 14.30 -14.03
C THR A 333 -4.72 15.13 -12.83
N PRO A 334 -3.47 15.03 -12.33
CA PRO A 334 -3.03 15.87 -11.21
C PRO A 334 -3.03 17.36 -11.52
N MET A 335 -2.72 17.74 -12.77
CA MET A 335 -2.79 19.13 -13.20
C MET A 335 -4.25 19.61 -13.26
N ALA A 336 -5.14 18.79 -13.85
CA ALA A 336 -6.57 19.11 -13.94
C ALA A 336 -7.19 19.30 -12.55
N ASP A 337 -6.95 18.38 -11.63
CA ASP A 337 -7.47 18.44 -10.26
C ASP A 337 -6.99 19.70 -9.53
N ARG A 338 -5.71 20.07 -9.66
CA ARG A 338 -5.17 21.29 -9.03
C ARG A 338 -5.85 22.55 -9.57
N ILE A 339 -6.07 22.64 -10.87
CA ILE A 339 -6.76 23.77 -11.51
C ILE A 339 -8.24 23.85 -11.06
N VAL A 340 -8.93 22.70 -10.98
CA VAL A 340 -10.30 22.62 -10.50
C VAL A 340 -10.40 23.04 -9.03
N LEU A 341 -9.50 22.54 -8.17
CA LEU A 341 -9.41 22.89 -6.75
C LEU A 341 -9.12 24.38 -6.55
N GLU A 342 -8.13 24.94 -7.23
CA GLU A 342 -7.80 26.36 -7.16
C GLU A 342 -8.99 27.22 -7.60
N SER A 343 -9.67 26.82 -8.67
CA SER A 343 -10.84 27.52 -9.17
C SER A 343 -12.01 27.48 -8.19
N ALA A 344 -12.31 26.31 -7.61
CA ALA A 344 -13.35 26.14 -6.61
C ALA A 344 -13.06 26.96 -5.33
N ILE A 345 -11.82 26.90 -4.84
CA ILE A 345 -11.36 27.69 -3.70
C ILE A 345 -11.49 29.18 -4.00
N ARG A 346 -10.96 29.64 -5.14
CA ARG A 346 -10.99 31.05 -5.53
C ARG A 346 -12.42 31.58 -5.66
N ARG A 347 -13.32 30.83 -6.29
CA ARG A 347 -14.73 31.24 -6.48
C ARG A 347 -15.53 31.25 -5.18
N SER A 348 -15.17 30.41 -4.22
CA SER A 348 -15.79 30.37 -2.89
C SER A 348 -15.11 31.27 -1.85
N ARG A 349 -13.99 31.93 -2.19
CA ARG A 349 -13.32 32.85 -1.28
C ARG A 349 -14.26 33.98 -0.86
N GLY A 350 -14.32 34.21 0.44
CA GLY A 350 -15.19 35.22 1.05
C GLY A 350 -16.61 34.75 1.34
N TRP A 351 -17.07 33.60 0.83
CA TRP A 351 -18.38 33.05 1.19
C TRP A 351 -18.50 32.81 2.69
N ALA A 352 -17.45 32.30 3.34
CA ALA A 352 -17.40 32.11 4.78
C ALA A 352 -17.71 33.37 5.61
N ARG A 353 -17.45 34.55 5.07
CA ARG A 353 -17.72 35.84 5.73
C ARG A 353 -19.04 36.47 5.28
N ARG A 354 -19.43 36.28 4.02
CA ARG A 354 -20.57 36.97 3.40
C ARG A 354 -21.88 36.19 3.46
N LEU A 355 -21.81 34.85 3.53
CA LEU A 355 -22.96 33.96 3.39
C LEU A 355 -23.17 33.18 4.69
N PRO A 356 -23.98 33.72 5.64
CA PRO A 356 -24.54 32.93 6.73
C PRO A 356 -25.16 31.63 6.19
N GLY A 357 -25.10 30.55 6.97
CA GLY A 357 -25.57 29.24 6.54
C GLY A 357 -24.64 28.47 5.58
N CYS A 358 -23.72 29.11 4.87
CA CYS A 358 -22.72 28.40 4.07
C CYS A 358 -21.69 27.67 4.96
N ARG A 359 -21.42 26.40 4.68
CA ARG A 359 -20.50 25.54 5.44
C ARG A 359 -19.26 25.12 4.66
N GLY A 360 -19.13 25.62 3.44
CA GLY A 360 -17.96 25.44 2.59
C GLY A 360 -18.25 24.68 1.32
N ILE A 361 -17.20 24.09 0.75
CA ILE A 361 -17.25 23.39 -0.52
C ILE A 361 -16.76 21.95 -0.40
N ALA A 362 -17.22 21.10 -1.31
CA ALA A 362 -16.67 19.77 -1.56
C ALA A 362 -16.14 19.71 -3.00
N VAL A 363 -15.03 19.03 -3.24
CA VAL A 363 -14.41 18.94 -4.57
C VAL A 363 -13.92 17.53 -4.81
N ASN A 364 -14.33 16.97 -5.94
CA ASN A 364 -13.85 15.67 -6.43
C ASN A 364 -12.34 15.71 -6.74
N VAL A 365 -11.60 14.70 -6.29
CA VAL A 365 -10.16 14.57 -6.52
C VAL A 365 -9.77 13.14 -6.88
N SER A 366 -8.89 13.01 -7.87
CA SER A 366 -8.35 11.73 -8.27
C SER A 366 -7.41 11.15 -7.20
N PRO A 367 -7.41 9.82 -7.00
CA PRO A 367 -6.45 9.16 -6.13
C PRO A 367 -5.01 9.34 -6.63
N ARG A 368 -4.82 9.46 -7.96
CA ARG A 368 -3.49 9.73 -8.54
C ARG A 368 -2.92 11.04 -8.01
N THR A 369 -3.74 12.07 -7.93
CA THR A 369 -3.38 13.40 -7.43
C THR A 369 -3.11 13.37 -5.93
N LEU A 370 -3.89 12.61 -5.15
CA LEU A 370 -3.63 12.45 -3.71
C LEU A 370 -2.29 11.78 -3.42
N LEU A 371 -1.86 10.88 -4.28
CA LEU A 371 -0.57 10.19 -4.14
C LEU A 371 0.63 11.06 -4.54
N ASP A 372 0.42 12.25 -5.10
CA ASP A 372 1.50 13.22 -5.29
C ASP A 372 2.03 13.68 -3.92
N PRO A 373 3.34 13.50 -3.63
CA PRO A 373 3.87 13.72 -2.29
C PRO A 373 3.73 15.16 -1.76
N ASP A 374 3.66 16.14 -2.66
CA ASP A 374 3.53 17.57 -2.37
C ASP A 374 2.07 18.06 -2.33
N PHE A 375 1.10 17.21 -2.68
CA PHE A 375 -0.29 17.61 -2.78
C PHE A 375 -0.87 18.14 -1.45
N PRO A 376 -0.67 17.48 -0.28
CA PRO A 376 -1.18 18.01 0.99
C PRO A 376 -0.65 19.40 1.33
N GLU A 377 0.66 19.63 1.15
CA GLU A 377 1.28 20.94 1.38
C GLU A 377 0.79 22.00 0.40
N TRP A 378 0.71 21.64 -0.89
CA TRP A 378 0.18 22.53 -1.91
C TRP A 378 -1.28 22.91 -1.61
N LEU A 379 -2.11 21.95 -1.23
CA LEU A 379 -3.52 22.19 -0.93
C LEU A 379 -3.69 23.04 0.33
N ALA A 380 -2.86 22.81 1.35
CA ALA A 380 -2.83 23.65 2.55
C ALA A 380 -2.53 25.12 2.22
N ALA A 381 -1.56 25.37 1.33
CA ALA A 381 -1.27 26.73 0.86
C ALA A 381 -2.41 27.30 0.00
N ALA A 382 -2.99 26.53 -0.92
CA ALA A 382 -4.08 26.99 -1.78
C ALA A 382 -5.32 27.43 -0.97
N ARG A 383 -5.64 26.71 0.11
CA ARG A 383 -6.79 27.00 0.99
C ARG A 383 -6.51 28.02 2.09
N GLU A 384 -5.33 28.65 2.12
CA GLU A 384 -4.97 29.61 3.16
C GLU A 384 -6.05 30.70 3.31
N GLY A 385 -6.38 31.03 4.57
CA GLY A 385 -7.44 31.98 4.92
C GLY A 385 -8.86 31.42 4.93
N LEU A 386 -9.07 30.14 4.59
CA LEU A 386 -10.36 29.46 4.75
C LEU A 386 -10.47 28.77 6.12
N PRO A 387 -11.67 28.75 6.74
CA PRO A 387 -11.88 28.04 8.00
C PRO A 387 -11.49 26.55 7.93
N THR A 388 -11.18 25.96 9.07
CA THR A 388 -11.03 24.50 9.22
C THR A 388 -12.34 23.80 8.84
N GLY A 389 -12.25 22.68 8.10
CA GLY A 389 -13.43 21.97 7.61
C GLY A 389 -14.21 22.67 6.48
N TRP A 390 -13.75 23.84 6.01
CA TRP A 390 -14.38 24.55 4.88
C TRP A 390 -14.23 23.77 3.56
N LEU A 391 -13.12 23.06 3.39
CA LEU A 391 -12.84 22.26 2.20
C LEU A 391 -13.01 20.77 2.53
N GLN A 392 -13.87 20.11 1.75
CA GLN A 392 -14.01 18.66 1.69
C GLN A 392 -13.45 18.15 0.36
N LEU A 393 -12.74 17.03 0.39
CA LEU A 393 -12.32 16.31 -0.80
C LEU A 393 -13.17 15.04 -0.95
N GLU A 394 -13.62 14.77 -2.17
CA GLU A 394 -14.41 13.60 -2.51
C GLU A 394 -13.55 12.65 -3.34
N ILE A 395 -13.53 11.38 -2.94
CA ILE A 395 -12.71 10.33 -3.55
C ILE A 395 -13.55 9.09 -3.82
N THR A 396 -13.55 8.61 -5.05
CA THR A 396 -14.37 7.45 -5.42
C THR A 396 -13.97 6.18 -4.65
N GLU A 397 -14.92 5.35 -4.20
CA GLU A 397 -14.68 4.16 -3.36
C GLU A 397 -13.54 3.24 -3.85
N HIS A 398 -13.49 2.96 -5.15
CA HIS A 398 -12.50 2.05 -5.78
C HIS A 398 -11.05 2.50 -5.58
N ALA A 399 -10.85 3.83 -5.49
CA ALA A 399 -9.56 4.42 -5.17
C ALA A 399 -8.90 3.80 -3.95
N MET A 400 -9.74 3.59 -2.93
CA MET A 400 -9.29 3.08 -1.66
C MET A 400 -8.86 1.64 -1.82
N VAL A 401 -9.68 0.78 -2.44
CA VAL A 401 -9.38 -0.66 -2.58
C VAL A 401 -8.02 -0.90 -3.25
N ALA A 402 -7.70 -0.15 -4.31
CA ALA A 402 -6.45 -0.33 -5.06
C ALA A 402 -5.18 0.16 -4.31
N ASN A 403 -5.27 1.22 -3.49
CA ASN A 403 -4.09 1.94 -2.96
C ASN A 403 -4.16 2.25 -1.44
N ARG A 404 -4.88 1.45 -0.64
CA ARG A 404 -5.22 1.73 0.78
C ARG A 404 -4.08 2.28 1.65
N GLY A 405 -2.87 1.71 1.59
CA GLY A 405 -1.78 2.03 2.51
C GLY A 405 -1.24 3.45 2.30
N PRO A 406 -0.67 3.75 1.12
CA PRO A 406 -0.23 5.10 0.78
C PRO A 406 -1.36 6.14 0.86
N LEU A 407 -2.58 5.76 0.46
CA LEU A 407 -3.71 6.68 0.48
C LEU A 407 -4.13 7.01 1.92
N ALA A 408 -4.21 6.02 2.83
CA ALA A 408 -4.52 6.27 4.24
C ALA A 408 -3.50 7.21 4.92
N GLU A 409 -2.21 7.10 4.59
CA GLU A 409 -1.19 8.03 5.10
C GLU A 409 -1.44 9.47 4.64
N VAL A 410 -1.78 9.66 3.36
CA VAL A 410 -2.12 10.98 2.82
C VAL A 410 -3.39 11.52 3.45
N LEU A 411 -4.43 10.69 3.62
CA LEU A 411 -5.69 11.11 4.23
C LEU A 411 -5.49 11.54 5.69
N LEU A 412 -4.68 10.83 6.49
CA LEU A 412 -4.30 11.28 7.84
C LEU A 412 -3.57 12.63 7.84
N ARG A 413 -2.71 12.88 6.83
CA ARG A 413 -2.02 14.17 6.70
C ARG A 413 -3.00 15.29 6.36
N LEU A 414 -3.96 15.03 5.47
CA LEU A 414 -5.03 16.00 5.13
C LEU A 414 -5.94 16.28 6.33
N GLU A 415 -6.29 15.25 7.09
CA GLU A 415 -7.05 15.38 8.34
C GLU A 415 -6.30 16.26 9.35
N ALA A 416 -4.99 16.06 9.53
CA ALA A 416 -4.16 16.89 10.39
C ALA A 416 -4.07 18.37 9.92
N LEU A 417 -4.28 18.62 8.63
CA LEU A 417 -4.39 19.95 8.04
C LEU A 417 -5.81 20.53 8.11
N GLY A 418 -6.74 19.81 8.74
CA GLY A 418 -8.13 20.22 8.89
C GLY A 418 -8.97 20.10 7.62
N ILE A 419 -8.52 19.27 6.67
CA ILE A 419 -9.21 18.97 5.41
C ILE A 419 -9.90 17.62 5.58
N GLN A 420 -11.21 17.61 5.36
CA GLN A 420 -12.02 16.41 5.48
C GLN A 420 -12.07 15.66 4.14
N THR A 421 -12.07 14.34 4.19
CA THR A 421 -12.19 13.50 2.99
C THR A 421 -13.40 12.57 3.07
N TYR A 422 -14.13 12.46 1.98
CA TYR A 422 -15.35 11.67 1.84
C TYR A 422 -15.19 10.63 0.75
N LEU A 423 -15.72 9.42 0.98
CA LEU A 423 -15.81 8.40 -0.06
C LEU A 423 -17.03 8.65 -0.94
N ASP A 424 -16.83 8.72 -2.25
CA ASP A 424 -17.87 8.93 -3.25
C ASP A 424 -18.31 7.63 -3.94
N ASP A 425 -19.50 7.62 -4.54
CA ASP A 425 -20.15 6.48 -5.22
C ASP A 425 -20.36 5.22 -4.36
N PHE A 426 -20.53 5.37 -3.04
CA PHE A 426 -20.60 4.23 -2.13
C PHE A 426 -21.88 3.41 -2.38
N GLY A 427 -21.71 2.10 -2.67
CA GLY A 427 -22.81 1.14 -2.83
C GLY A 427 -23.18 0.74 -4.27
N THR A 428 -22.43 1.21 -5.28
CA THR A 428 -22.69 0.94 -6.72
C THR A 428 -22.27 -0.44 -7.23
N GLY A 429 -21.69 -1.32 -6.39
CA GLY A 429 -21.39 -2.69 -6.78
C GLY A 429 -20.26 -3.39 -6.01
N PHE A 430 -19.47 -2.67 -5.22
CA PHE A 430 -18.31 -3.22 -4.49
C PHE A 430 -18.30 -2.78 -3.03
N SER A 431 -19.41 -2.96 -2.30
CA SER A 431 -19.52 -2.58 -0.89
C SER A 431 -18.37 -3.15 -0.05
N SER A 432 -17.34 -2.36 0.16
CA SER A 432 -16.18 -2.76 0.96
C SER A 432 -16.39 -2.29 2.40
N LEU A 433 -17.49 -2.74 3.01
CA LEU A 433 -17.81 -2.50 4.43
C LEU A 433 -16.62 -2.82 5.34
N GLY A 434 -15.82 -3.83 4.98
CA GLY A 434 -14.62 -4.23 5.71
C GLY A 434 -13.49 -3.18 5.75
N VAL A 435 -13.63 -2.07 5.01
CA VAL A 435 -12.56 -1.06 4.85
C VAL A 435 -12.83 0.19 5.66
N LEU A 436 -14.10 0.51 5.91
CA LEU A 436 -14.51 1.66 6.70
C LEU A 436 -13.81 1.75 8.07
N PRO A 437 -13.59 0.65 8.82
CA PRO A 437 -12.91 0.74 10.12
C PRO A 437 -11.43 1.16 10.05
N ALA A 438 -10.81 1.04 8.88
CA ALA A 438 -9.37 1.20 8.70
C ALA A 438 -8.97 2.46 7.92
N ILE A 439 -9.93 3.27 7.45
CA ILE A 439 -9.68 4.47 6.65
C ILE A 439 -10.07 5.72 7.44
N PRO A 440 -9.19 6.73 7.52
CA PRO A 440 -9.47 8.03 8.13
C PRO A 440 -10.34 8.92 7.20
N VAL A 441 -11.59 8.51 6.96
CA VAL A 441 -12.56 9.33 6.22
C VAL A 441 -13.57 9.95 7.17
N ALA A 442 -13.95 11.20 6.87
CA ALA A 442 -14.94 11.94 7.64
C ALA A 442 -16.37 11.52 7.27
N GLY A 443 -16.57 10.97 6.07
CA GLY A 443 -17.89 10.54 5.63
C GLY A 443 -17.89 9.70 4.36
N ILE A 444 -19.08 9.26 3.99
CA ILE A 444 -19.39 8.56 2.74
C ILE A 444 -20.56 9.26 2.03
N LYS A 445 -20.57 9.23 0.70
CA LYS A 445 -21.67 9.64 -0.17
C LYS A 445 -22.28 8.38 -0.77
N CYS A 446 -23.55 8.14 -0.47
CA CYS A 446 -24.33 6.99 -0.93
C CYS A 446 -25.00 7.34 -2.25
N ASP A 447 -24.72 6.55 -3.29
CA ASP A 447 -25.24 6.75 -4.64
C ASP A 447 -26.77 6.59 -4.71
N ARG A 448 -27.40 7.31 -5.66
CA ARG A 448 -28.86 7.29 -5.87
C ARG A 448 -29.41 5.90 -6.16
N SER A 449 -28.63 4.97 -6.71
CA SER A 449 -29.06 3.58 -6.94
C SER A 449 -29.53 2.85 -5.68
N LEU A 450 -29.11 3.28 -4.49
CA LEU A 450 -29.61 2.77 -3.20
C LEU A 450 -31.00 3.35 -2.82
N LEU A 451 -31.38 4.48 -3.41
CA LEU A 451 -32.69 5.13 -3.23
C LEU A 451 -33.73 4.69 -4.27
N SER A 452 -33.34 4.70 -5.55
CA SER A 452 -34.26 4.53 -6.68
C SER A 452 -33.97 3.25 -7.48
N GLY A 453 -34.89 2.29 -7.45
CA GLY A 453 -34.91 1.16 -8.39
C GLY A 453 -36.22 0.39 -8.33
N GLU A 454 -36.97 0.28 -9.43
CA GLU A 454 -37.99 -0.77 -9.54
C GLU A 454 -37.35 -2.17 -9.38
N PRO A 455 -38.13 -3.25 -9.27
CA PRO A 455 -38.63 -3.94 -8.05
C PRO A 455 -37.65 -4.17 -6.87
N GLN A 456 -36.41 -3.65 -6.95
CA GLN A 456 -35.35 -3.82 -5.94
C GLN A 456 -35.25 -2.67 -4.92
N ALA A 457 -36.12 -1.64 -5.01
CA ALA A 457 -36.17 -0.48 -4.11
C ALA A 457 -36.12 -0.86 -2.64
N ARG A 458 -36.82 -1.94 -2.26
CA ARG A 458 -36.84 -2.38 -0.86
C ARG A 458 -35.46 -2.85 -0.38
N THR A 459 -34.72 -3.57 -1.22
CA THR A 459 -33.38 -4.05 -0.88
C THR A 459 -32.39 -2.89 -0.76
N GLY A 460 -32.39 -1.97 -1.73
CA GLY A 460 -31.57 -0.76 -1.69
C GLY A 460 -31.84 0.09 -0.45
N GLN A 461 -33.12 0.32 -0.13
CA GLN A 461 -33.53 1.08 1.05
C GLN A 461 -33.12 0.40 2.36
N VAL A 462 -33.26 -0.93 2.47
CA VAL A 462 -32.79 -1.69 3.64
C VAL A 462 -31.28 -1.57 3.80
N ILE A 463 -30.52 -1.69 2.70
CA ILE A 463 -29.07 -1.50 2.72
C ILE A 463 -28.73 -0.09 3.19
N LEU A 464 -29.38 0.93 2.62
CA LEU A 464 -29.17 2.33 2.99
C LEU A 464 -29.49 2.59 4.46
N GLU A 465 -30.60 2.07 4.98
CA GLU A 465 -30.96 2.16 6.40
C GLU A 465 -29.85 1.60 7.29
N LYS A 466 -29.35 0.39 6.97
CA LYS A 466 -28.28 -0.26 7.74
C LYS A 466 -26.94 0.45 7.59
N LEU A 467 -26.64 1.02 6.43
CA LEU A 467 -25.46 1.85 6.23
C LEU A 467 -25.51 3.12 7.08
N CYS A 468 -26.63 3.84 7.08
CA CYS A 468 -26.82 5.03 7.92
C CYS A 468 -26.69 4.69 9.41
N GLN A 469 -27.20 3.53 9.84
CA GLN A 469 -27.03 3.06 11.21
C GLN A 469 -25.57 2.78 11.57
N MET A 470 -24.89 1.97 10.76
CA MET A 470 -23.50 1.56 11.00
C MET A 470 -22.54 2.74 10.97
N THR A 471 -22.66 3.63 9.98
CA THR A 471 -21.79 4.82 9.85
C THR A 471 -21.92 5.73 11.06
N ARG A 472 -23.14 5.92 11.58
CA ARG A 472 -23.38 6.65 12.82
C ARG A 472 -22.69 6.02 14.03
N GLU A 473 -22.74 4.69 14.16
CA GLU A 473 -22.02 3.96 15.23
C GLU A 473 -20.49 4.08 15.10
N LEU A 474 -19.98 4.25 13.88
CA LEU A 474 -18.55 4.47 13.60
C LEU A 474 -18.13 5.94 13.66
N GLY A 475 -19.05 6.89 13.88
CA GLY A 475 -18.76 8.31 13.85
C GLY A 475 -18.45 8.86 12.45
N ILE A 476 -18.89 8.16 11.39
CA ILE A 476 -18.70 8.52 9.99
C ILE A 476 -19.96 9.23 9.49
N ALA A 477 -19.81 10.38 8.82
CA ALA A 477 -20.94 11.09 8.22
C ALA A 477 -21.47 10.35 6.99
N THR A 478 -22.77 10.48 6.72
CA THR A 478 -23.41 9.91 5.53
C THR A 478 -24.17 10.99 4.77
N THR A 479 -23.79 11.20 3.52
CA THR A 479 -24.52 12.02 2.55
C THR A 479 -25.28 11.09 1.62
N VAL A 480 -26.58 11.31 1.42
CA VAL A 480 -27.33 10.56 0.41
C VAL A 480 -27.53 11.42 -0.83
N GLU A 481 -27.16 10.88 -1.99
CA GLU A 481 -27.19 11.60 -3.25
C GLU A 481 -28.43 11.34 -4.10
N GLY A 482 -28.69 12.27 -5.01
CA GLY A 482 -29.75 12.16 -5.98
C GLY A 482 -31.15 12.18 -5.38
N VAL A 483 -31.39 12.88 -4.26
CA VAL A 483 -32.74 13.06 -3.71
C VAL A 483 -33.60 13.90 -4.67
N GLU A 484 -34.69 13.34 -5.16
CA GLU A 484 -35.57 13.94 -6.18
C GLU A 484 -37.00 14.21 -5.67
N THR A 485 -37.41 13.58 -4.56
CA THR A 485 -38.75 13.77 -3.99
C THR A 485 -38.74 14.11 -2.49
N PRO A 486 -39.79 14.81 -1.99
CA PRO A 486 -39.97 15.00 -0.55
C PRO A 486 -40.04 13.69 0.24
N ALA A 487 -40.62 12.65 -0.37
CA ALA A 487 -40.76 11.33 0.26
C ALA A 487 -39.40 10.64 0.46
N GLU A 488 -38.50 10.73 -0.53
CA GLU A 488 -37.11 10.25 -0.39
C GLU A 488 -36.37 11.03 0.71
N LEU A 489 -36.52 12.36 0.76
CA LEU A 489 -35.90 13.20 1.80
C LEU A 489 -36.35 12.79 3.21
N GLU A 490 -37.65 12.59 3.41
CA GLU A 490 -38.17 12.16 4.71
C GLU A 490 -37.74 10.73 5.06
N MET A 491 -37.60 9.85 4.06
CA MET A 491 -37.08 8.50 4.27
C MET A 491 -35.64 8.52 4.80
N ILE A 492 -34.72 9.25 4.15
CA ILE A 492 -33.31 9.27 4.55
C ILE A 492 -33.08 9.98 5.88
N ARG A 493 -33.93 10.97 6.22
CA ARG A 493 -33.96 11.57 7.57
C ARG A 493 -34.26 10.52 8.64
N ARG A 494 -35.27 9.67 8.42
CA ARG A 494 -35.61 8.58 9.35
C ARG A 494 -34.52 7.52 9.46
N PHE A 495 -33.77 7.25 8.38
CA PHE A 495 -32.60 6.37 8.43
C PHE A 495 -31.43 6.98 9.23
N GLY A 496 -31.46 8.29 9.44
CA GLY A 496 -30.44 9.06 10.14
C GLY A 496 -29.24 9.38 9.26
N ALA A 497 -29.48 9.65 7.98
CA ALA A 497 -28.47 10.28 7.11
C ALA A 497 -28.10 11.66 7.67
N THR A 498 -26.82 12.03 7.58
CA THR A 498 -26.33 13.30 8.13
C THR A 498 -26.47 14.47 7.16
N SER A 499 -26.51 14.19 5.87
CA SER A 499 -26.64 15.19 4.82
C SER A 499 -27.34 14.61 3.60
N ALA A 500 -27.85 15.48 2.72
CA ALA A 500 -28.53 15.09 1.51
C ALA A 500 -28.19 16.02 0.35
N GLN A 501 -28.13 15.46 -0.86
CA GLN A 501 -27.90 16.17 -2.11
C GLN A 501 -28.85 15.64 -3.18
N GLY A 502 -29.35 16.52 -4.04
CA GLY A 502 -30.22 16.10 -5.14
C GLY A 502 -31.02 17.25 -5.73
N PHE A 503 -31.71 17.00 -6.85
CA PHE A 503 -32.45 18.05 -7.56
C PHE A 503 -33.67 18.56 -6.82
N HIS A 504 -34.22 17.79 -5.88
CA HIS A 504 -35.25 18.28 -4.97
C HIS A 504 -34.74 19.41 -4.08
N LEU A 505 -33.47 19.32 -3.68
CA LEU A 505 -32.80 20.23 -2.76
C LEU A 505 -32.17 21.42 -3.49
N GLY A 506 -31.62 21.18 -4.67
CA GLY A 506 -31.12 22.23 -5.56
C GLY A 506 -30.29 21.67 -6.71
N ARG A 507 -30.37 22.35 -7.86
CA ARG A 507 -29.59 22.02 -9.05
C ARG A 507 -28.20 22.67 -8.99
N PRO A 508 -27.17 22.13 -9.65
CA PRO A 508 -25.88 22.81 -9.77
C PRO A 508 -26.00 24.20 -10.40
N MET A 509 -25.49 25.23 -9.74
CA MET A 509 -25.63 26.64 -10.16
C MET A 509 -24.27 27.36 -10.23
N PRO A 510 -24.09 28.39 -11.08
CA PRO A 510 -22.90 29.24 -11.07
C PRO A 510 -22.66 29.90 -9.72
N ALA A 511 -21.39 30.25 -9.43
CA ALA A 511 -20.98 30.87 -8.16
C ALA A 511 -21.78 32.14 -7.83
N GLU A 512 -22.12 32.92 -8.85
CA GLU A 512 -22.82 34.19 -8.77
C GLU A 512 -24.27 34.03 -8.27
N GLN A 513 -24.85 32.83 -8.41
CA GLN A 513 -26.23 32.55 -8.00
C GLN A 513 -26.32 32.00 -6.56
N VAL A 514 -25.21 31.55 -5.97
CA VAL A 514 -25.20 30.87 -4.66
C VAL A 514 -25.73 31.77 -3.54
N GLU A 515 -25.36 33.05 -3.53
CA GLU A 515 -25.79 34.02 -2.51
C GLU A 515 -27.30 34.23 -2.53
N GLY A 516 -27.86 34.54 -3.71
CA GLY A 516 -29.31 34.71 -3.86
C GLY A 516 -30.09 33.42 -3.58
N TRP A 517 -29.54 32.27 -3.95
CA TRP A 517 -30.15 30.98 -3.65
C TRP A 517 -30.19 30.71 -2.14
N LEU A 518 -29.11 30.94 -1.39
CA LEU A 518 -29.10 30.76 0.07
C LEU A 518 -30.13 31.63 0.79
N VAL A 519 -30.22 32.91 0.43
CA VAL A 519 -31.20 33.85 1.01
C VAL A 519 -32.64 33.36 0.77
N SER A 520 -32.92 32.81 -0.42
CA SER A 520 -34.25 32.26 -0.71
C SER A 520 -34.62 31.06 0.19
N GLN A 521 -33.63 30.25 0.61
CA GLN A 521 -33.86 29.09 1.47
C GLN A 521 -34.14 29.48 2.91
N GLU A 522 -33.47 30.50 3.45
CA GLU A 522 -33.72 31.02 4.80
C GLU A 522 -35.15 31.55 4.92
N SER A 523 -35.59 32.36 3.95
CA SER A 523 -36.96 32.90 3.91
C SER A 523 -38.07 31.85 3.80
N SER A 524 -37.76 30.67 3.25
CA SER A 524 -38.70 29.55 3.12
C SER A 524 -38.75 28.65 4.36
N SER A 525 -37.82 28.82 5.32
CA SER A 525 -37.76 28.05 6.56
C SER A 525 -38.42 28.75 7.75
N GLU A 526 -38.67 30.06 7.63
CA GLU A 526 -39.33 30.88 8.66
C GLU A 526 -40.86 31.02 8.47
N GLY A 527 -41.41 30.55 7.34
CA GLY A 527 -42.84 30.50 7.05
C GLY A 527 -43.36 29.09 6.98
#